data_AF-A0A271VLJ0-F1
#
_entry.id   AF-A0A271VLJ0-F1
#
_cell.length_a   1.000
_cell.length_b   1.000
_cell.length_c   1.000
_cell.angle_alpha   90.00
_cell.angle_beta   90.00
_cell.angle_gamma   90.00
#
_symmetry.space_group_name_H-M   'P 1'
#
loop_
_entity.id
_entity.type
_entity.pdbx_description
1 polymer ?
#
loop_
_entity_poly.entity_id
_entity_poly.type
_entity_poly.pdbx_seq_one_letter_code
_entity_poly.pdbx_strand_id
1 'polypeptide(L)'
;MLETKNVFIDTQYFVKSNLNFSSRSFVTLKDLCKRNELRFYLTSVVEKEVESKIELSIKDALSSLQSFRKKASILSTIDDQLLSSFFSDVNEEDIYEKATQVFRQYNIDCNYINIKSDLVEPERLLELYFQKKPPFGDGKKKNEFPDAISLLSLESYFGSDEKVYVISEDNDLKSYCDNKKLIVIESLEKLLDIYNQDADERTEKIKAYLLGATEEIKDKVSEYINECDVYNCSTWEDAEVDSFSVVGVGDFEVNVIEFSDEECQLTFDVQVDIKVDVTGPDFTNGVYDREDGHIYTFGHTLRIETISLEFKCELGLRYEFESGELQHVEFIDFYIPDASRGIEVSVEEHPEPDWYY
;
A
#
# COMPACT_ATOMS: atom_id res chain seq x y z
N MET A 1 7.10 17.74 16.20
CA MET A 1 6.17 18.01 17.31
C MET A 1 4.75 17.78 16.85
N LEU A 2 3.96 17.07 17.64
CA LEU A 2 2.59 16.70 17.30
C LEU A 2 1.66 17.92 17.41
N GLU A 3 0.94 18.25 16.34
CA GLU A 3 0.10 19.46 16.26
C GLU A 3 -1.32 19.23 16.78
N THR A 4 -1.79 17.98 16.76
CA THR A 4 -3.13 17.57 17.20
C THR A 4 -3.18 16.08 17.47
N LYS A 5 -4.17 15.65 18.25
CA LYS A 5 -4.46 14.23 18.49
C LYS A 5 -5.52 13.69 17.53
N ASN A 6 -6.17 14.54 16.75
CA ASN A 6 -7.25 14.15 15.86
C ASN A 6 -6.67 13.59 14.55
N VAL A 7 -7.10 12.40 14.18
CA VAL A 7 -6.62 11.68 12.99
C VAL A 7 -7.80 11.21 12.16
N PHE A 8 -7.83 11.61 10.91
CA PHE A 8 -8.74 11.12 9.89
C PHE A 8 -7.94 10.37 8.83
N ILE A 9 -8.44 9.22 8.38
CA ILE A 9 -7.81 8.40 7.36
C ILE A 9 -8.72 8.36 6.14
N ASP A 10 -8.17 8.72 4.99
CA ASP A 10 -8.86 8.68 3.71
C ASP A 10 -8.99 7.24 3.17
N THR A 11 -9.98 7.00 2.30
CA THR A 11 -10.24 5.69 1.69
C THR A 11 -8.98 5.16 0.98
N GLN A 12 -8.24 6.02 0.29
CA GLN A 12 -7.05 5.65 -0.47
C GLN A 12 -6.00 4.93 0.40
N TYR A 13 -5.78 5.39 1.62
CA TYR A 13 -4.78 4.80 2.52
C TYR A 13 -5.15 3.37 2.95
N PHE A 14 -6.43 3.08 3.17
CA PHE A 14 -6.90 1.73 3.50
C PHE A 14 -6.65 0.74 2.35
N VAL A 15 -6.88 1.18 1.11
CA VAL A 15 -6.61 0.37 -0.08
C VAL A 15 -5.12 0.15 -0.27
N LYS A 16 -4.30 1.22 -0.16
CA LYS A 16 -2.82 1.12 -0.23
C LYS A 16 -2.25 0.17 0.82
N SER A 17 -2.85 0.12 2.00
CA SER A 17 -2.47 -0.79 3.10
C SER A 17 -3.01 -2.22 2.92
N ASN A 18 -3.49 -2.59 1.72
CA ASN A 18 -4.08 -3.89 1.41
C ASN A 18 -5.24 -4.30 2.36
N LEU A 19 -5.93 -3.32 2.95
CA LEU A 19 -6.98 -3.54 3.96
C LEU A 19 -6.50 -4.43 5.14
N ASN A 20 -5.18 -4.45 5.40
CA ASN A 20 -4.58 -5.28 6.42
C ASN A 20 -4.63 -4.59 7.80
N PHE A 21 -5.78 -4.68 8.47
CA PHE A 21 -5.96 -4.13 9.83
C PHE A 21 -5.10 -4.80 10.92
N SER A 22 -4.33 -5.83 10.57
CA SER A 22 -3.34 -6.47 11.45
C SER A 22 -1.92 -5.94 11.23
N SER A 23 -1.71 -5.03 10.28
CA SER A 23 -0.42 -4.39 10.06
C SER A 23 0.02 -3.60 11.30
N ARG A 24 1.34 -3.45 11.47
CA ARG A 24 1.91 -2.81 12.66
C ARG A 24 1.41 -1.37 12.85
N SER A 25 1.27 -0.61 11.77
CA SER A 25 0.76 0.77 11.80
C SER A 25 -0.67 0.85 12.33
N PHE A 26 -1.59 -0.01 11.85
CA PHE A 26 -2.97 -0.05 12.35
C PHE A 26 -3.06 -0.56 13.79
N VAL A 27 -2.28 -1.58 14.14
CA VAL A 27 -2.22 -2.07 15.53
C VAL A 27 -1.75 -0.97 16.48
N THR A 28 -0.70 -0.24 16.11
CA THR A 28 -0.17 0.88 16.89
C THR A 28 -1.19 2.01 17.04
N LEU A 29 -1.83 2.43 15.94
CA LEU A 29 -2.89 3.43 15.99
C LEU A 29 -4.02 3.02 16.93
N LYS A 30 -4.49 1.77 16.84
CA LYS A 30 -5.52 1.23 17.73
C LYS A 30 -5.10 1.31 19.20
N ASP A 31 -3.87 0.96 19.52
CA ASP A 31 -3.36 1.00 20.90
C ASP A 31 -3.21 2.44 21.42
N LEU A 32 -2.81 3.38 20.57
CA LEU A 32 -2.80 4.82 20.89
C LEU A 32 -4.21 5.37 21.12
N CYS A 33 -5.19 4.93 20.32
CA CYS A 33 -6.58 5.30 20.50
C CYS A 33 -7.17 4.74 21.80
N LYS A 34 -6.86 3.49 22.15
CA LYS A 34 -7.27 2.89 23.45
C LYS A 34 -6.70 3.64 24.65
N ARG A 35 -5.50 4.21 24.51
CA ARG A 35 -4.85 5.05 25.53
C ARG A 35 -5.32 6.52 25.54
N ASN A 36 -6.22 6.92 24.63
CA ASN A 36 -6.62 8.31 24.40
C ASN A 36 -5.45 9.25 24.03
N GLU A 37 -4.38 8.68 23.46
CA GLU A 37 -3.23 9.43 22.96
C GLU A 37 -3.53 10.01 21.57
N LEU A 38 -4.28 9.27 20.74
CA LEU A 38 -4.85 9.72 19.47
C LEU A 38 -6.38 9.51 19.43
N ARG A 39 -7.08 10.29 18.61
CA ARG A 39 -8.53 10.19 18.37
C ARG A 39 -8.77 9.94 16.89
N PHE A 40 -9.37 8.81 16.58
CA PHE A 40 -9.60 8.37 15.21
C PHE A 40 -10.99 8.76 14.72
N TYR A 41 -11.05 9.38 13.54
CA TYR A 41 -12.25 9.87 12.89
C TYR A 41 -12.39 9.25 11.51
N LEU A 42 -13.63 8.91 11.15
CA LEU A 42 -14.02 8.56 9.80
C LEU A 42 -15.26 9.36 9.42
N THR A 43 -15.43 9.66 8.14
CA THR A 43 -16.71 10.17 7.64
C THR A 43 -17.60 8.99 7.25
N SER A 44 -18.91 9.20 7.28
CA SER A 44 -19.86 8.19 6.78
C SER A 44 -19.63 7.81 5.32
N VAL A 45 -19.01 8.71 4.55
CA VAL A 45 -18.62 8.47 3.16
C VAL A 45 -17.43 7.51 3.08
N VAL A 46 -16.31 7.83 3.73
CA VAL A 46 -15.12 6.96 3.74
C VAL A 46 -15.46 5.57 4.28
N GLU A 47 -16.27 5.49 5.34
CA GLU A 47 -16.69 4.19 5.89
C GLU A 47 -17.40 3.32 4.83
N LYS A 48 -18.29 3.92 4.02
CA LYS A 48 -19.00 3.21 2.95
C LYS A 48 -18.10 2.86 1.78
N GLU A 49 -17.14 3.73 1.45
CA GLU A 49 -16.17 3.44 0.40
C GLU A 49 -15.25 2.30 0.78
N VAL A 50 -14.74 2.27 2.02
CA VAL A 50 -13.92 1.17 2.53
C VAL A 50 -14.70 -0.15 2.52
N GLU A 51 -15.97 -0.16 2.98
CA GLU A 51 -16.85 -1.33 2.88
C GLU A 51 -16.98 -1.81 1.42
N SER A 52 -17.16 -0.88 0.48
CA SER A 52 -17.26 -1.20 -0.96
C SER A 52 -15.93 -1.73 -1.53
N LYS A 53 -14.79 -1.21 -1.07
CA LYS A 53 -13.46 -1.69 -1.48
C LYS A 53 -13.15 -3.09 -0.93
N ILE A 54 -13.63 -3.40 0.28
CA ILE A 54 -13.57 -4.76 0.84
C ILE A 54 -14.35 -5.72 -0.06
N GLU A 55 -15.58 -5.36 -0.45
CA GLU A 55 -16.41 -6.18 -1.35
C GLU A 55 -15.70 -6.48 -2.68
N LEU A 56 -15.18 -5.44 -3.33
CA LEU A 56 -14.44 -5.57 -4.60
C LEU A 56 -13.20 -6.46 -4.44
N SER A 57 -12.40 -6.23 -3.41
CA SER A 57 -11.17 -7.01 -3.18
C SER A 57 -11.46 -8.49 -2.94
N ILE A 58 -12.55 -8.82 -2.25
CA ILE A 58 -12.96 -10.21 -2.00
C ILE A 58 -13.44 -10.86 -3.30
N LYS A 59 -14.22 -10.15 -4.09
CA LYS A 59 -14.69 -10.63 -5.39
C LYS A 59 -13.53 -10.92 -6.33
N ASP A 60 -12.55 -10.03 -6.39
CA ASP A 60 -11.35 -10.21 -7.20
C ASP A 60 -10.52 -11.40 -6.71
N ALA A 61 -10.33 -11.54 -5.40
CA ALA A 61 -9.64 -12.69 -4.80
C ALA A 61 -10.37 -14.02 -5.07
N LEU A 62 -11.69 -14.06 -4.95
CA LEU A 62 -12.50 -15.26 -5.24
C LEU A 62 -12.48 -15.63 -6.72
N SER A 63 -12.50 -14.64 -7.61
CA SER A 63 -12.38 -14.87 -9.05
C SER A 63 -11.01 -15.46 -9.42
N SER A 64 -9.95 -14.99 -8.75
CA SER A 64 -8.59 -15.52 -8.89
C SER A 64 -8.50 -16.95 -8.37
N LEU A 65 -9.10 -17.23 -7.21
CA LEU A 65 -9.18 -18.59 -6.65
C LEU A 65 -9.94 -19.55 -7.57
N GLN A 66 -11.04 -19.11 -8.17
CA GLN A 66 -11.78 -19.91 -9.16
C GLN A 66 -10.93 -20.21 -10.41
N SER A 67 -10.17 -19.22 -10.89
CA SER A 67 -9.27 -19.39 -12.03
C SER A 67 -8.13 -20.36 -11.71
N PHE A 68 -7.55 -20.26 -10.51
CA PHE A 68 -6.58 -21.23 -9.98
C PHE A 68 -7.16 -22.64 -9.94
N ARG A 69 -8.36 -22.82 -9.37
CA ARG A 69 -9.03 -24.14 -9.31
C ARG A 69 -9.21 -24.79 -10.67
N LYS A 70 -9.50 -24.00 -11.72
CA LYS A 70 -9.63 -24.51 -13.10
C LYS A 70 -8.30 -25.00 -13.65
N LYS A 71 -7.23 -24.21 -13.47
CA LYS A 71 -5.89 -24.53 -14.00
C LYS A 71 -5.20 -25.65 -13.21
N ALA A 72 -5.40 -25.69 -11.90
CA ALA A 72 -4.73 -26.62 -10.98
C ALA A 72 -5.56 -27.87 -10.65
N SER A 73 -6.53 -28.24 -11.50
CA SER A 73 -7.45 -29.36 -11.25
C SER A 73 -6.76 -30.68 -10.91
N ILE A 74 -5.56 -30.92 -11.44
CA ILE A 74 -4.75 -32.10 -11.11
C ILE A 74 -4.41 -32.18 -9.61
N LEU A 75 -4.23 -31.04 -8.92
CA LEU A 75 -3.94 -30.99 -7.49
C LEU A 75 -5.12 -31.51 -6.65
N SER A 76 -6.35 -31.37 -7.15
CA SER A 76 -7.55 -31.91 -6.47
C SER A 76 -7.59 -33.45 -6.43
N THR A 77 -6.77 -34.12 -7.25
CA THR A 77 -6.71 -35.59 -7.31
C THR A 77 -5.74 -36.19 -6.30
N ILE A 78 -4.93 -35.34 -5.65
CA ILE A 78 -3.98 -35.74 -4.62
C ILE A 78 -4.73 -35.79 -3.28
N ASP A 79 -4.65 -36.93 -2.62
CA ASP A 79 -5.23 -37.13 -1.29
C ASP A 79 -4.37 -36.44 -0.23
N ASP A 80 -4.50 -35.11 -0.16
CA ASP A 80 -3.86 -34.24 0.80
C ASP A 80 -4.85 -33.21 1.36
N GLN A 81 -4.88 -33.08 2.68
CA GLN A 81 -5.85 -32.24 3.37
C GLN A 81 -5.70 -30.75 3.04
N LEU A 82 -4.46 -30.26 2.91
CA LEU A 82 -4.20 -28.86 2.56
C LEU A 82 -4.65 -28.60 1.12
N LEU A 83 -4.29 -29.48 0.18
CA LEU A 83 -4.70 -29.37 -1.22
C LEU A 83 -6.22 -29.41 -1.37
N SER A 84 -6.89 -30.34 -0.68
CA SER A 84 -8.35 -30.47 -0.73
C SER A 84 -9.09 -29.20 -0.28
N SER A 85 -8.52 -28.45 0.67
CA SER A 85 -9.10 -27.20 1.18
C SER A 85 -9.14 -26.08 0.14
N PHE A 86 -8.22 -26.06 -0.83
CA PHE A 86 -8.23 -25.06 -1.89
C PHE A 86 -9.40 -25.21 -2.86
N PHE A 87 -10.03 -26.39 -2.92
CA PHE A 87 -11.12 -26.71 -3.85
C PHE A 87 -12.51 -26.72 -3.20
N SER A 88 -12.64 -26.46 -1.90
CA SER A 88 -13.95 -26.40 -1.23
C SER A 88 -14.73 -25.16 -1.63
N ASP A 89 -16.03 -25.27 -1.88
CA ASP A 89 -16.88 -24.10 -2.14
C ASP A 89 -16.86 -23.15 -0.94
N VAL A 90 -16.73 -21.85 -1.23
CA VAL A 90 -16.78 -20.79 -0.23
C VAL A 90 -17.95 -19.88 -0.57
N ASN A 91 -18.79 -19.60 0.42
CA ASN A 91 -19.89 -18.66 0.26
C ASN A 91 -19.33 -17.23 0.27
N GLU A 92 -19.44 -16.54 -0.87
CA GLU A 92 -18.96 -15.17 -1.07
C GLU A 92 -19.57 -14.19 -0.05
N GLU A 93 -20.88 -14.32 0.23
CA GLU A 93 -21.57 -13.46 1.19
C GLU A 93 -20.99 -13.62 2.61
N ASP A 94 -20.70 -14.86 3.02
CA ASP A 94 -20.14 -15.13 4.36
C ASP A 94 -18.70 -14.59 4.51
N ILE A 95 -17.88 -14.64 3.45
CA ILE A 95 -16.53 -14.06 3.47
C ILE A 95 -16.62 -12.54 3.54
N TYR A 96 -17.48 -11.95 2.71
CA TYR A 96 -17.71 -10.51 2.70
C TYR A 96 -18.15 -10.00 4.07
N GLU A 97 -19.12 -10.67 4.70
CA GLU A 97 -19.59 -10.30 6.04
C GLU A 97 -18.46 -10.40 7.08
N LYS A 98 -17.66 -11.46 7.05
CA LYS A 98 -16.50 -11.63 7.96
C LYS A 98 -15.45 -10.54 7.76
N ALA A 99 -15.08 -10.22 6.53
CA ALA A 99 -14.09 -9.18 6.26
C ALA A 99 -14.60 -7.78 6.65
N THR A 100 -15.86 -7.49 6.36
CA THR A 100 -16.53 -6.26 6.80
C THR A 100 -16.59 -6.18 8.33
N GLN A 101 -16.82 -7.32 9.01
CA GLN A 101 -16.80 -7.38 10.46
C GLN A 101 -15.41 -7.08 11.04
N VAL A 102 -14.32 -7.50 10.39
CA VAL A 102 -12.96 -7.13 10.81
C VAL A 102 -12.77 -5.62 10.80
N PHE A 103 -13.18 -4.94 9.72
CA PHE A 103 -13.11 -3.46 9.64
C PHE A 103 -13.96 -2.80 10.72
N ARG A 104 -15.23 -3.22 10.88
CA ARG A 104 -16.13 -2.67 11.90
C ARG A 104 -15.60 -2.88 13.32
N GLN A 105 -15.08 -4.07 13.62
CA GLN A 105 -14.51 -4.38 14.93
C GLN A 105 -13.25 -3.55 15.20
N TYR A 106 -12.38 -3.38 14.19
CA TYR A 106 -11.22 -2.51 14.28
C TYR A 106 -11.62 -1.07 14.65
N ASN A 107 -12.62 -0.52 13.98
CA ASN A 107 -13.12 0.84 14.26
C ASN A 107 -13.68 0.96 15.70
N ILE A 108 -14.48 -0.02 16.14
CA ILE A 108 -14.99 -0.10 17.52
C ILE A 108 -13.84 -0.15 18.54
N ASP A 109 -12.84 -1.00 18.30
CA ASP A 109 -11.68 -1.14 19.18
C ASP A 109 -10.85 0.15 19.29
N CYS A 110 -10.88 0.99 18.25
CA CYS A 110 -10.26 2.32 18.24
C CYS A 110 -11.12 3.40 18.92
N ASN A 111 -12.33 3.09 19.38
CA ASN A 111 -13.32 4.09 19.83
C ASN A 111 -13.50 5.22 18.80
N TYR A 112 -13.53 4.87 17.52
CA TYR A 112 -13.59 5.85 16.43
C TYR A 112 -14.86 6.73 16.50
N ILE A 113 -14.77 7.91 15.91
CA ILE A 113 -15.90 8.83 15.75
C ILE A 113 -16.30 8.88 14.28
N ASN A 114 -17.56 8.49 14.01
CA ASN A 114 -18.15 8.60 12.69
C ASN A 114 -18.78 9.99 12.52
N ILE A 115 -18.22 10.79 11.62
CA ILE A 115 -18.70 12.12 11.24
C ILE A 115 -19.70 11.95 10.11
N LYS A 116 -20.95 12.34 10.38
CA LYS A 116 -22.01 12.32 9.37
C LYS A 116 -21.89 13.53 8.44
N SER A 117 -22.38 13.37 7.22
CA SER A 117 -22.45 14.45 6.22
C SER A 117 -23.70 15.33 6.36
N ASP A 118 -24.35 15.32 7.52
CA ASP A 118 -25.61 16.05 7.77
C ASP A 118 -25.40 17.56 7.91
N LEU A 119 -24.18 17.99 8.23
CA LEU A 119 -23.79 19.40 8.31
C LEU A 119 -23.25 19.98 7.00
N VAL A 120 -23.13 19.18 5.94
CA VAL A 120 -22.60 19.64 4.65
C VAL A 120 -23.63 20.52 3.94
N GLU A 121 -23.25 21.75 3.62
CA GLU A 121 -24.09 22.70 2.87
C GLU A 121 -24.11 22.35 1.36
N PRO A 122 -25.24 21.93 0.78
CA PRO A 122 -25.30 21.51 -0.63
C PRO A 122 -24.93 22.62 -1.61
N GLU A 123 -25.34 23.85 -1.35
CA GLU A 123 -25.02 25.02 -2.17
C GLU A 123 -23.52 25.27 -2.23
N ARG A 124 -22.82 25.08 -1.09
CA ARG A 124 -21.36 25.22 -1.02
C ARG A 124 -20.65 24.11 -1.80
N LEU A 125 -21.10 22.87 -1.66
CA LEU A 125 -20.58 21.73 -2.41
C LEU A 125 -20.73 21.94 -3.93
N LEU A 126 -21.91 22.36 -4.37
CA LEU A 126 -22.19 22.66 -5.78
C LEU A 126 -21.36 23.85 -6.28
N GLU A 127 -21.16 24.88 -5.46
CA GLU A 127 -20.31 26.01 -5.80
C GLU A 127 -18.87 25.56 -6.09
N LEU A 128 -18.27 24.77 -5.20
CA LEU A 128 -16.92 24.23 -5.37
C LEU A 128 -16.81 23.42 -6.68
N TYR A 129 -17.79 22.55 -6.95
CA TYR A 129 -17.86 21.75 -8.17
C TYR A 129 -17.93 22.60 -9.44
N PHE A 130 -18.90 23.53 -9.53
CA PHE A 130 -19.10 24.32 -10.74
C PHE A 130 -17.97 25.33 -10.98
N GLN A 131 -17.31 25.79 -9.92
CA GLN A 131 -16.15 26.67 -10.01
C GLN A 131 -14.82 25.92 -10.16
N LYS A 132 -14.83 24.58 -10.17
CA LYS A 132 -13.63 23.72 -10.22
C LYS A 132 -12.59 24.10 -9.18
N LYS A 133 -13.06 24.36 -7.96
CA LYS A 133 -12.18 24.59 -6.83
C LYS A 133 -11.89 23.24 -6.17
N PRO A 134 -10.69 23.08 -5.58
CA PRO A 134 -10.41 21.93 -4.73
C PRO A 134 -11.57 21.68 -3.75
N PRO A 135 -11.91 20.41 -3.48
CA PRO A 135 -11.20 19.19 -3.89
C PRO A 135 -11.59 18.68 -5.28
N PHE A 136 -12.28 19.50 -6.10
CA PHE A 136 -12.55 19.17 -7.49
C PHE A 136 -11.40 19.61 -8.40
N GLY A 137 -10.93 18.69 -9.24
CA GLY A 137 -9.84 18.91 -10.17
C GLY A 137 -10.28 19.53 -11.51
N ASP A 138 -9.33 19.70 -12.44
CA ASP A 138 -9.62 20.14 -13.81
C ASP A 138 -10.24 18.99 -14.63
N GLY A 139 -11.51 18.71 -14.39
CA GLY A 139 -12.23 17.63 -15.07
C GLY A 139 -13.72 17.59 -14.73
N LYS A 140 -14.49 16.80 -15.49
CA LYS A 140 -15.90 16.47 -15.16
C LYS A 140 -15.96 15.14 -14.41
N LYS A 141 -15.09 14.91 -13.43
CA LYS A 141 -15.07 13.64 -12.71
C LYS A 141 -16.08 13.70 -11.57
N LYS A 142 -17.28 13.18 -11.82
CA LYS A 142 -18.31 12.96 -10.78
C LYS A 142 -17.83 12.09 -9.60
N ASN A 143 -16.68 11.44 -9.75
CA ASN A 143 -16.07 10.57 -8.77
C ASN A 143 -15.42 11.34 -7.60
N GLU A 144 -15.30 12.67 -7.69
CA GLU A 144 -14.68 13.52 -6.65
C GLU A 144 -15.72 14.02 -5.60
N PHE A 145 -17.01 13.74 -5.80
CA PHE A 145 -18.05 14.13 -4.84
C PHE A 145 -17.92 13.45 -3.47
N PRO A 146 -17.62 12.14 -3.37
CA PRO A 146 -17.36 11.50 -2.08
C PRO A 146 -16.27 12.21 -1.27
N ASP A 147 -15.11 12.48 -1.88
CA ASP A 147 -13.99 13.18 -1.24
C ASP A 147 -14.40 14.60 -0.81
N ALA A 148 -15.12 15.31 -1.68
CA ALA A 148 -15.64 16.64 -1.36
C ALA A 148 -16.59 16.64 -0.16
N ILE A 149 -17.50 15.66 -0.10
CA ILE A 149 -18.43 15.51 1.02
C ILE A 149 -17.66 15.14 2.29
N SER A 150 -16.67 14.25 2.22
CA SER A 150 -15.83 13.89 3.36
C SER A 150 -15.10 15.09 3.94
N LEU A 151 -14.43 15.87 3.09
CA LEU A 151 -13.65 17.02 3.51
C LEU A 151 -14.53 18.16 4.06
N LEU A 152 -15.68 18.43 3.45
CA LEU A 152 -16.65 19.39 3.99
C LEU A 152 -17.23 18.90 5.32
N SER A 153 -17.47 17.59 5.47
CA SER A 153 -17.95 17.01 6.74
C SER A 153 -16.93 17.23 7.86
N LEU A 154 -15.63 17.04 7.57
CA LEU A 154 -14.55 17.35 8.52
C LEU A 154 -14.52 18.84 8.88
N GLU A 155 -14.57 19.72 7.87
CA GLU A 155 -14.56 21.17 8.07
C GLU A 155 -15.76 21.65 8.90
N SER A 156 -16.95 21.08 8.70
CA SER A 156 -18.14 21.42 9.48
C SER A 156 -18.15 20.83 10.88
N TYR A 157 -17.49 19.70 11.11
CA TYR A 157 -17.46 19.02 12.41
C TYR A 157 -16.45 19.66 13.38
N PHE A 158 -15.25 20.00 12.89
CA PHE A 158 -14.21 20.60 13.72
C PHE A 158 -14.40 22.12 13.82
N GLY A 159 -14.23 22.67 15.02
CA GLY A 159 -14.28 24.12 15.22
C GLY A 159 -13.14 24.85 14.51
N SER A 160 -13.28 26.18 14.37
CA SER A 160 -12.30 27.04 13.68
C SER A 160 -10.87 27.00 14.24
N ASP A 161 -10.69 26.50 15.47
CA ASP A 161 -9.39 26.40 16.14
C ASP A 161 -8.85 24.97 16.23
N GLU A 162 -9.64 23.96 15.84
CA GLU A 162 -9.27 22.56 15.94
C GLU A 162 -8.53 22.09 14.69
N LYS A 163 -7.36 21.47 14.88
CA LYS A 163 -6.59 20.84 13.81
C LYS A 163 -6.87 19.34 13.75
N VAL A 164 -6.75 18.76 12.56
CA VAL A 164 -6.85 17.32 12.33
C VAL A 164 -5.80 16.88 11.32
N TYR A 165 -5.14 15.76 11.60
CA TYR A 165 -4.30 15.10 10.61
C TYR A 165 -5.18 14.33 9.63
N VAL A 166 -4.96 14.55 8.33
CA VAL A 166 -5.63 13.83 7.25
C VAL A 166 -4.61 12.94 6.57
N ILE A 167 -4.76 11.62 6.71
CA ILE A 167 -3.87 10.64 6.09
C ILE A 167 -4.33 10.40 4.66
N SER A 168 -3.62 10.95 3.68
CA SER A 168 -3.90 10.79 2.25
C SER A 168 -2.70 11.22 1.38
N GLU A 169 -2.53 10.53 0.25
CA GLU A 169 -1.57 10.92 -0.80
C GLU A 169 -2.23 11.69 -1.96
N ASP A 170 -3.56 11.85 -1.93
CA ASP A 170 -4.30 12.50 -3.01
C ASP A 170 -3.95 14.00 -3.13
N ASN A 171 -3.50 14.40 -4.31
CA ASN A 171 -3.06 15.77 -4.58
C ASN A 171 -4.21 16.79 -4.62
N ASP A 172 -5.41 16.39 -5.05
CA ASP A 172 -6.59 17.26 -5.07
C ASP A 172 -7.08 17.49 -3.62
N LEU A 173 -7.01 16.44 -2.78
CA LEU A 173 -7.25 16.55 -1.35
C LEU A 173 -6.22 17.46 -0.66
N LYS A 174 -4.92 17.25 -0.93
CA LYS A 174 -3.83 18.10 -0.42
C LYS A 174 -4.09 19.57 -0.75
N SER A 175 -4.41 19.85 -2.00
CA SER A 175 -4.73 21.20 -2.49
C SER A 175 -5.95 21.81 -1.79
N TYR A 176 -6.95 21.01 -1.39
CA TYR A 176 -8.08 21.51 -0.61
C TYR A 176 -7.70 21.84 0.83
N CYS A 177 -6.80 21.08 1.43
CA CYS A 177 -6.38 21.23 2.82
C CYS A 177 -5.39 22.40 3.00
N ASP A 178 -4.74 22.86 1.93
CA ASP A 178 -3.84 24.00 1.95
C ASP A 178 -4.48 25.24 2.60
N ASN A 179 -3.75 25.84 3.55
CA ASN A 179 -4.18 26.98 4.35
C ASN A 179 -5.41 26.74 5.26
N LYS A 180 -5.78 25.47 5.50
CA LYS A 180 -6.81 25.09 6.46
C LYS A 180 -6.19 24.43 7.70
N LYS A 181 -7.05 24.03 8.63
CA LYS A 181 -6.68 23.30 9.86
C LYS A 181 -6.50 21.78 9.62
N LEU A 182 -6.73 21.34 8.39
CA LEU A 182 -6.49 19.97 7.93
C LEU A 182 -5.01 19.85 7.59
N ILE A 183 -4.26 19.10 8.39
CA ILE A 183 -2.84 18.85 8.15
C ILE A 183 -2.71 17.54 7.40
N VAL A 184 -2.35 17.60 6.12
CA VAL A 184 -2.20 16.37 5.33
C VAL A 184 -0.87 15.72 5.63
N ILE A 185 -0.92 14.42 5.90
CA ILE A 185 0.24 13.53 6.01
C ILE A 185 0.00 12.37 5.03
N GLU A 186 1.05 11.93 4.36
CA GLU A 186 0.94 10.95 3.28
C GLU A 186 0.58 9.55 3.79
N SER A 187 1.00 9.21 5.00
CA SER A 187 0.82 7.86 5.53
C SER A 187 0.64 7.84 7.05
N LEU A 188 0.07 6.75 7.57
CA LEU A 188 -0.06 6.54 9.01
C LEU A 188 1.33 6.38 9.64
N GLU A 189 2.27 5.77 8.92
CA GLU A 189 3.66 5.59 9.33
C GLU A 189 4.32 6.93 9.67
N LYS A 190 4.17 7.93 8.81
CA LYS A 190 4.70 9.28 9.05
C LYS A 190 4.05 9.95 10.26
N LEU A 191 2.74 9.75 10.46
CA LEU A 191 2.07 10.27 11.66
C LEU A 191 2.60 9.61 12.94
N LEU A 192 2.76 8.28 12.93
CA LEU A 192 3.29 7.54 14.07
C LEU A 192 4.73 7.92 14.37
N ASP A 193 5.54 8.18 13.34
CA ASP A 193 6.89 8.71 13.50
C ASP A 193 6.89 10.10 14.14
N ILE A 194 6.04 11.03 13.69
CA ILE A 194 5.87 12.35 14.32
C ILE A 194 5.42 12.20 15.77
N TYR A 195 4.51 11.28 16.06
CA TYR A 195 4.03 10.99 17.40
C TYR A 195 5.17 10.51 18.31
N ASN A 196 5.96 9.54 17.85
CA ASN A 196 7.06 8.94 18.62
C ASN A 196 8.23 9.93 18.83
N GLN A 197 8.55 10.74 17.83
CA GLN A 197 9.55 11.82 17.97
C GLN A 197 9.14 12.84 19.04
N ASP A 198 7.85 13.17 19.12
CA ASP A 198 7.35 14.12 20.11
C ASP A 198 7.25 13.51 21.52
N ALA A 199 7.01 12.20 21.58
CA ALA A 199 6.88 11.48 22.83
C ALA A 199 8.23 11.22 23.52
N ASP A 200 9.31 10.99 22.77
CA ASP A 200 10.58 10.53 23.34
C ASP A 200 11.81 10.87 22.48
N GLU A 201 12.82 11.48 23.11
CA GLU A 201 14.11 11.85 22.51
C GLU A 201 14.90 10.62 22.00
N ARG A 202 14.61 9.41 22.49
CA ARG A 202 15.22 8.16 22.01
C ARG A 202 15.01 7.93 20.53
N THR A 203 13.88 8.38 19.99
CA THR A 203 13.56 8.30 18.56
C THR A 203 14.63 9.03 17.72
N GLU A 204 15.17 10.15 18.20
CA GLU A 204 16.25 10.87 17.52
C GLU A 204 17.55 10.05 17.48
N LYS A 205 17.86 9.33 18.57
CA LYS A 205 19.03 8.45 18.63
C LYS A 205 18.92 7.27 17.68
N ILE A 206 17.74 6.67 17.59
CA ILE A 206 17.44 5.58 16.64
C ILE A 206 17.64 6.08 15.21
N LYS A 207 17.06 7.23 14.86
CA LYS A 207 17.24 7.83 13.53
C LYS A 207 18.69 8.19 13.23
N ALA A 208 19.42 8.74 14.19
CA ALA A 208 20.84 9.06 14.02
C ALA A 208 21.69 7.79 13.77
N TYR A 209 21.40 6.69 14.46
CA TYR A 209 22.06 5.40 14.20
C TYR A 209 21.75 4.89 12.78
N LEU A 210 20.48 4.93 12.38
CA LEU A 210 20.03 4.44 11.06
C LEU A 210 20.62 5.22 9.88
N LEU A 211 20.90 6.51 10.06
CA LEU A 211 21.64 7.31 9.07
C LEU A 211 23.08 6.80 8.86
N GLY A 212 23.71 6.28 9.92
CA GLY A 212 25.03 5.65 9.83
C GLY A 212 25.00 4.25 9.22
N ALA A 213 23.87 3.55 9.33
CA ALA A 213 23.66 2.19 8.85
C ALA A 213 22.92 2.12 7.50
N THR A 214 22.74 3.25 6.81
CA THR A 214 21.97 3.31 5.56
C THR A 214 22.46 2.32 4.50
N GLU A 215 23.78 2.22 4.30
CA GLU A 215 24.33 1.28 3.30
C GLU A 215 24.11 -0.19 3.70
N GLU A 216 24.22 -0.53 4.99
CA GLU A 216 23.90 -1.89 5.47
C GLU A 216 22.42 -2.25 5.24
N ILE A 217 21.52 -1.28 5.41
CA ILE A 217 20.10 -1.48 5.13
C ILE A 217 19.86 -1.64 3.61
N LYS A 218 20.55 -0.87 2.76
CA LYS A 218 20.49 -1.03 1.30
C LYS A 218 20.99 -2.41 0.87
N ASP A 219 22.06 -2.90 1.49
CA ASP A 219 22.57 -4.26 1.25
C ASP A 219 21.52 -5.31 1.62
N LYS A 220 20.85 -5.18 2.77
CA LYS A 220 19.74 -6.07 3.17
C LYS A 220 18.56 -6.04 2.21
N VAL A 221 18.17 -4.87 1.72
CA VAL A 221 17.13 -4.72 0.67
C VAL A 221 17.55 -5.49 -0.58
N SER A 222 18.79 -5.31 -1.04
CA SER A 222 19.32 -5.98 -2.21
C SER A 222 19.36 -7.49 -2.05
N GLU A 223 19.86 -8.00 -0.92
CA GLU A 223 19.91 -9.42 -0.59
C GLU A 223 18.51 -10.04 -0.60
N TYR A 224 17.55 -9.41 0.10
CA TYR A 224 16.17 -9.90 0.17
C TYR A 224 15.52 -9.99 -1.21
N ILE A 225 15.67 -8.94 -2.04
CA ILE A 225 15.08 -8.90 -3.39
C ILE A 225 15.74 -9.96 -4.29
N ASN A 226 17.05 -10.17 -4.20
CA ASN A 226 17.74 -11.19 -4.99
C ASN A 226 17.34 -12.63 -4.60
N GLU A 227 16.76 -12.83 -3.41
CA GLU A 227 16.20 -14.12 -2.98
C GLU A 227 14.73 -14.34 -3.42
N CYS A 228 14.07 -13.30 -3.96
CA CYS A 228 12.71 -13.40 -4.46
C CYS A 228 12.65 -13.94 -5.89
N ASP A 229 11.52 -14.54 -6.24
CA ASP A 229 11.21 -14.87 -7.63
C ASP A 229 10.73 -13.62 -8.38
N VAL A 230 11.12 -13.47 -9.65
CA VAL A 230 10.70 -12.39 -10.54
C VAL A 230 10.02 -12.98 -11.77
N TYR A 231 8.85 -12.46 -12.15
CA TYR A 231 8.05 -12.97 -13.25
C TYR A 231 7.69 -11.87 -14.24
N ASN A 232 7.67 -12.20 -15.53
CA ASN A 232 7.23 -11.29 -16.57
C ASN A 232 5.72 -11.42 -16.78
N CYS A 233 4.98 -10.34 -16.52
CA CYS A 233 3.53 -10.22 -16.64
C CYS A 233 3.14 -9.28 -17.81
N SER A 234 3.96 -9.23 -18.85
CA SER A 234 3.71 -8.45 -20.07
C SER A 234 2.69 -9.11 -21.00
N THR A 235 2.36 -8.43 -22.10
CA THR A 235 1.56 -9.01 -23.20
C THR A 235 2.35 -9.88 -24.16
N TRP A 236 3.68 -9.86 -24.09
CA TRP A 236 4.57 -10.80 -24.77
C TRP A 236 4.36 -12.24 -24.26
N GLU A 237 3.49 -12.98 -24.96
CA GLU A 237 3.10 -14.35 -24.61
C GLU A 237 4.32 -15.29 -24.59
N ASP A 238 4.36 -16.19 -23.61
CA ASP A 238 5.45 -17.15 -23.35
C ASP A 238 6.85 -16.54 -23.09
N ALA A 239 6.92 -15.24 -22.78
CA ALA A 239 8.17 -14.60 -22.37
C ALA A 239 8.42 -14.78 -20.87
N GLU A 240 9.63 -15.26 -20.52
CA GLU A 240 10.01 -15.59 -19.15
C GLU A 240 11.27 -14.80 -18.72
N VAL A 241 11.38 -14.54 -17.42
CA VAL A 241 12.60 -13.94 -16.83
C VAL A 241 13.64 -15.04 -16.68
N ASP A 242 14.76 -14.95 -17.41
CA ASP A 242 15.87 -15.89 -17.30
C ASP A 242 16.71 -15.63 -16.05
N SER A 243 16.96 -14.34 -15.78
CA SER A 243 17.72 -13.90 -14.62
C SER A 243 17.44 -12.43 -14.32
N PHE A 244 17.73 -12.02 -13.09
CA PHE A 244 17.68 -10.63 -12.68
C PHE A 244 18.80 -10.30 -11.70
N SER A 245 19.02 -9.00 -11.49
CA SER A 245 19.90 -8.50 -10.45
C SER A 245 19.45 -7.11 -9.99
N VAL A 246 19.56 -6.84 -8.70
CA VAL A 246 19.43 -5.48 -8.18
C VAL A 246 20.66 -4.65 -8.59
N VAL A 247 20.43 -3.54 -9.28
CA VAL A 247 21.50 -2.64 -9.77
C VAL A 247 21.57 -1.32 -9.00
N GLY A 248 20.52 -0.97 -8.27
CA GLY A 248 20.47 0.22 -7.45
C GLY A 248 19.40 0.15 -6.37
N VAL A 249 19.72 0.66 -5.19
CA VAL A 249 18.77 0.90 -4.10
C VAL A 249 18.81 2.39 -3.79
N GLY A 250 17.67 3.05 -3.97
CA GLY A 250 17.49 4.48 -3.77
C GLY A 250 17.63 4.89 -2.30
N ASP A 251 17.64 6.18 -2.06
CA ASP A 251 17.57 6.73 -0.72
C ASP A 251 16.16 6.59 -0.15
N PHE A 252 16.07 6.51 1.18
CA PHE A 252 14.81 6.33 1.89
C PHE A 252 14.81 7.10 3.21
N GLU A 253 13.62 7.39 3.71
CA GLU A 253 13.42 7.96 5.05
C GLU A 253 12.74 6.94 5.95
N VAL A 254 13.32 6.74 7.14
CA VAL A 254 12.78 5.79 8.12
C VAL A 254 11.74 6.44 9.01
N ASN A 255 10.60 5.75 9.13
CA ASN A 255 9.52 6.07 10.06
C ASN A 255 9.56 5.08 11.24
N VAL A 256 9.63 5.60 12.46
CA VAL A 256 9.55 4.80 13.69
C VAL A 256 8.08 4.58 14.02
N ILE A 257 7.61 3.34 13.91
CA ILE A 257 6.21 2.97 14.13
C ILE A 257 5.94 2.76 15.61
N GLU A 258 6.80 1.97 16.24
CA GLU A 258 6.72 1.68 17.67
C GLU A 258 8.13 1.47 18.21
N PHE A 259 8.35 1.84 19.46
CA PHE A 259 9.62 1.57 20.15
C PHE A 259 9.37 1.26 21.62
N SER A 260 10.34 0.58 22.22
CA SER A 260 10.38 0.21 23.62
C SER A 260 11.82 0.41 24.15
N ASP A 261 12.13 -0.12 25.32
CA ASP A 261 13.48 -0.05 25.87
C ASP A 261 14.46 -1.03 25.20
N GLU A 262 13.93 -2.08 24.55
CA GLU A 262 14.71 -3.21 24.01
C GLU A 262 14.57 -3.38 22.49
N GLU A 263 13.43 -2.96 21.92
CA GLU A 263 13.14 -3.15 20.51
C GLU A 263 12.41 -1.95 19.90
N CYS A 264 12.61 -1.71 18.61
CA CYS A 264 11.75 -0.83 17.82
C CYS A 264 11.38 -1.43 16.47
N GLN A 265 10.25 -0.98 15.94
CA GLN A 265 9.71 -1.37 14.65
C GLN A 265 9.67 -0.15 13.74
N LEU A 266 10.21 -0.33 12.55
CA LEU A 266 10.49 0.73 11.59
C LEU A 266 9.89 0.37 10.24
N THR A 267 9.53 1.39 9.47
CA THR A 267 9.12 1.21 8.07
C THR A 267 9.72 2.29 7.20
N PHE A 268 10.03 1.96 5.95
CA PHE A 268 10.49 2.92 4.95
C PHE A 268 10.08 2.46 3.56
N ASP A 269 9.83 3.41 2.68
CA ASP A 269 9.60 3.16 1.25
C ASP A 269 10.91 3.41 0.50
N VAL A 270 11.28 2.51 -0.41
CA VAL A 270 12.53 2.58 -1.17
C VAL A 270 12.30 2.22 -2.63
N GLN A 271 12.88 3.02 -3.53
CA GLN A 271 12.94 2.68 -4.95
C GLN A 271 14.12 1.74 -5.21
N VAL A 272 13.88 0.64 -5.91
CA VAL A 272 14.89 -0.33 -6.29
C VAL A 272 14.90 -0.49 -7.80
N ASP A 273 16.08 -0.35 -8.39
CA ASP A 273 16.31 -0.57 -9.80
C ASP A 273 16.73 -2.03 -10.00
N ILE A 274 15.90 -2.79 -10.70
CA ILE A 274 16.11 -4.20 -11.01
C ILE A 274 16.39 -4.32 -12.50
N LYS A 275 17.54 -4.93 -12.83
CA LYS A 275 17.86 -5.32 -14.20
C LYS A 275 17.38 -6.74 -14.44
N VAL A 276 16.53 -6.93 -15.44
CA VAL A 276 15.97 -8.23 -15.84
C VAL A 276 16.41 -8.60 -17.24
N ASP A 277 16.73 -9.88 -17.43
CA ASP A 277 17.00 -10.51 -18.71
C ASP A 277 15.79 -11.42 -19.02
N VAL A 278 15.02 -11.07 -20.05
CA VAL A 278 13.76 -11.72 -20.42
C VAL A 278 13.87 -12.32 -21.81
N THR A 279 13.60 -13.62 -21.92
CA THR A 279 13.58 -14.33 -23.21
C THR A 279 12.16 -14.75 -23.55
N GLY A 280 11.73 -14.45 -24.77
CA GLY A 280 10.43 -14.84 -25.28
C GLY A 280 10.47 -15.19 -26.76
N PRO A 281 9.34 -15.60 -27.35
CA PRO A 281 9.24 -15.89 -28.77
C PRO A 281 9.55 -14.67 -29.64
N ASP A 282 10.26 -14.87 -30.75
CA ASP A 282 10.53 -13.80 -31.73
C ASP A 282 9.31 -13.62 -32.66
N PHE A 283 8.32 -12.81 -32.23
CA PHE A 283 7.17 -12.50 -33.06
C PHE A 283 7.52 -11.54 -34.20
N THR A 284 8.59 -10.74 -34.06
CA THR A 284 9.11 -9.86 -35.10
C THR A 284 9.41 -10.62 -36.41
N ASN A 285 10.04 -11.79 -36.28
CA ASN A 285 10.36 -12.67 -37.42
C ASN A 285 9.35 -13.83 -37.55
N GLY A 286 8.23 -13.76 -36.85
CA GLY A 286 7.16 -14.74 -36.89
C GLY A 286 6.46 -14.78 -38.25
N VAL A 287 5.98 -15.96 -38.62
CA VAL A 287 5.19 -16.16 -39.85
C VAL A 287 3.72 -16.30 -39.47
N TYR A 288 2.90 -15.37 -39.94
CA TYR A 288 1.45 -15.44 -39.74
C TYR A 288 0.81 -16.47 -40.67
N ASP A 289 0.17 -17.49 -40.08
CA ASP A 289 -0.66 -18.43 -40.81
C ASP A 289 -2.12 -17.97 -40.81
N ARG A 290 -2.66 -17.72 -42.00
CA ARG A 290 -4.04 -17.26 -42.19
C ARG A 290 -5.07 -18.37 -42.00
N GLU A 291 -4.70 -19.64 -42.16
CA GLU A 291 -5.63 -20.76 -41.99
C GLU A 291 -5.91 -21.02 -40.51
N ASP A 292 -4.88 -20.90 -39.67
CA ASP A 292 -4.97 -21.12 -38.22
C ASP A 292 -5.24 -19.83 -37.44
N GLY A 293 -4.96 -18.65 -38.02
CA GLY A 293 -5.10 -17.37 -37.34
C GLY A 293 -4.05 -17.14 -36.24
N HIS A 294 -2.89 -17.80 -36.33
CA HIS A 294 -1.81 -17.75 -35.34
C HIS A 294 -0.48 -17.33 -36.00
N ILE A 295 0.40 -16.70 -35.21
CA ILE A 295 1.79 -16.45 -35.61
C ILE A 295 2.65 -17.61 -35.12
N TYR A 296 3.39 -18.23 -36.03
CA TYR A 296 4.39 -19.23 -35.69
C TYR A 296 5.78 -18.58 -35.61
N THR A 297 6.45 -18.75 -34.48
CA THR A 297 7.82 -18.30 -34.25
C THR A 297 8.78 -19.50 -34.28
N PHE A 298 10.00 -19.29 -34.76
CA PHE A 298 11.03 -20.34 -34.87
C PHE A 298 12.30 -20.01 -34.09
N GLY A 299 12.29 -18.92 -33.34
CA GLY A 299 13.41 -18.42 -32.56
C GLY A 299 12.93 -17.66 -31.34
N HIS A 300 13.91 -17.24 -30.52
CA HIS A 300 13.68 -16.47 -29.31
C HIS A 300 14.44 -15.15 -29.39
N THR A 301 13.87 -14.12 -28.77
CA THR A 301 14.48 -12.81 -28.61
C THR A 301 14.81 -12.61 -27.14
N LEU A 302 15.99 -12.03 -26.85
CA LEU A 302 16.38 -11.61 -25.50
C LEU A 302 16.18 -10.10 -25.37
N ARG A 303 15.47 -9.68 -24.32
CA ARG A 303 15.29 -8.30 -23.90
C ARG A 303 15.97 -8.10 -22.56
N ILE A 304 16.74 -7.01 -22.44
CA ILE A 304 17.38 -6.61 -21.19
C ILE A 304 16.83 -5.24 -20.83
N GLU A 305 16.26 -5.11 -19.65
CA GLU A 305 15.62 -3.87 -19.21
C GLU A 305 15.92 -3.59 -17.73
N THR A 306 16.06 -2.31 -17.38
CA THR A 306 16.14 -1.87 -15.99
C THR A 306 14.82 -1.24 -15.62
N ILE A 307 14.17 -1.79 -14.60
CA ILE A 307 12.86 -1.37 -14.12
C ILE A 307 13.02 -0.86 -12.70
N SER A 308 12.46 0.33 -12.44
CA SER A 308 12.40 0.91 -11.10
C SER A 308 11.08 0.53 -10.44
N LEU A 309 11.15 -0.15 -9.30
CA LEU A 309 9.99 -0.53 -8.49
C LEU A 309 10.10 0.11 -7.10
N GLU A 310 8.97 0.48 -6.52
CA GLU A 310 8.90 1.00 -5.16
C GLU A 310 8.47 -0.12 -4.21
N PHE A 311 9.25 -0.31 -3.14
CA PHE A 311 8.99 -1.31 -2.12
C PHE A 311 8.83 -0.68 -0.75
N LYS A 312 7.76 -1.07 -0.06
CA LYS A 312 7.63 -0.81 1.37
C LYS A 312 8.42 -1.87 2.16
N CYS A 313 9.31 -1.44 3.02
CA CYS A 313 10.13 -2.30 3.86
C CYS A 313 9.71 -2.18 5.33
N GLU A 314 9.68 -3.30 6.03
CA GLU A 314 9.53 -3.39 7.48
C GLU A 314 10.85 -3.89 8.09
N LEU A 315 11.27 -3.23 9.17
CA LEU A 315 12.54 -3.56 9.84
C LEU A 315 12.38 -3.44 11.35
N GLY A 316 12.74 -4.51 12.05
CA GLY A 316 12.92 -4.47 13.50
C GLY A 316 14.36 -4.15 13.89
N LEU A 317 14.52 -3.45 15.01
CA LEU A 317 15.79 -3.36 15.72
C LEU A 317 15.62 -3.94 17.11
N ARG A 318 16.63 -4.69 17.56
CA ARG A 318 16.87 -4.97 18.98
C ARG A 318 18.08 -4.20 19.44
N TYR A 319 18.04 -3.64 20.64
CA TYR A 319 19.13 -2.85 21.20
C TYR A 319 19.06 -2.80 22.73
N GLU A 320 20.13 -2.33 23.34
CA GLU A 320 20.18 -1.97 24.75
C GLU A 320 20.33 -0.45 24.87
N PHE A 321 19.42 0.20 25.60
CA PHE A 321 19.50 1.64 25.84
C PHE A 321 20.20 1.94 27.16
N GLU A 322 21.49 2.24 27.10
CA GLU A 322 22.32 2.50 28.28
C GLU A 322 22.89 3.91 28.26
N SER A 323 22.76 4.63 29.37
CA SER A 323 23.36 5.98 29.56
C SER A 323 22.99 7.01 28.49
N GLY A 324 21.83 6.86 27.84
CA GLY A 324 21.36 7.77 26.79
C GLY A 324 21.86 7.44 25.37
N GLU A 325 22.49 6.28 25.19
CA GLU A 325 23.00 5.81 23.91
C GLU A 325 22.49 4.39 23.58
N LEU A 326 22.36 4.11 22.29
CA LEU A 326 22.04 2.79 21.78
C LEU A 326 23.31 1.93 21.75
N GLN A 327 23.24 0.76 22.38
CA GLN A 327 24.29 -0.25 22.36
C GLN A 327 23.74 -1.57 21.82
N HIS A 328 24.64 -2.45 21.38
CA HIS A 328 24.30 -3.81 20.92
C HIS A 328 23.15 -3.86 19.89
N VAL A 329 23.12 -2.91 18.96
CA VAL A 329 22.06 -2.82 17.96
C VAL A 329 22.15 -3.98 16.96
N GLU A 330 21.05 -4.70 16.80
CA GLU A 330 20.89 -5.82 15.89
C GLU A 330 19.66 -5.59 15.01
N PHE A 331 19.83 -5.75 13.69
CA PHE A 331 18.70 -5.77 12.75
C PHE A 331 17.98 -7.11 12.83
N ILE A 332 16.67 -7.07 13.11
CA ILE A 332 15.80 -8.24 13.22
C ILE A 332 14.58 -8.06 12.31
N ASP A 333 13.91 -9.17 11.98
CA ASP A 333 12.59 -9.16 11.32
C ASP A 333 12.50 -8.29 10.05
N PHE A 334 13.55 -8.28 9.21
CA PHE A 334 13.53 -7.55 7.93
C PHE A 334 12.59 -8.25 6.93
N TYR A 335 11.64 -7.49 6.39
CA TYR A 335 10.60 -8.03 5.53
C TYR A 335 10.15 -7.02 4.48
N ILE A 336 9.94 -7.48 3.25
CA ILE A 336 9.35 -6.69 2.16
C ILE A 336 8.03 -7.35 1.77
N PRO A 337 6.87 -6.84 2.25
CA PRO A 337 5.57 -7.46 2.04
C PRO A 337 5.24 -7.72 0.57
N ASP A 338 5.50 -6.76 -0.30
CA ASP A 338 5.11 -6.84 -1.71
C ASP A 338 6.02 -7.78 -2.50
N ALA A 339 7.30 -7.92 -2.13
CA ALA A 339 8.23 -8.83 -2.79
C ALA A 339 8.05 -10.30 -2.32
N SER A 340 7.51 -10.53 -1.13
CA SER A 340 7.35 -11.87 -0.53
C SER A 340 6.49 -12.84 -1.36
N ARG A 341 5.68 -12.32 -2.30
CA ARG A 341 4.78 -13.10 -3.15
C ARG A 341 5.31 -13.32 -4.56
N GLY A 342 6.54 -12.87 -4.83
CA GLY A 342 7.09 -12.73 -6.17
C GLY A 342 6.97 -11.30 -6.68
N ILE A 343 7.93 -10.88 -7.49
CA ILE A 343 8.02 -9.54 -8.06
C ILE A 343 7.56 -9.62 -9.52
N GLU A 344 6.54 -8.85 -9.86
CA GLU A 344 6.04 -8.77 -11.23
C GLU A 344 6.75 -7.64 -11.99
N VAL A 345 7.26 -7.96 -13.18
CA VAL A 345 7.79 -6.99 -14.14
C VAL A 345 7.03 -7.09 -15.46
N SER A 346 7.10 -6.05 -16.29
CA SER A 346 6.47 -6.05 -17.62
C SER A 346 7.49 -5.63 -18.66
N VAL A 347 8.08 -6.62 -19.32
CA VAL A 347 9.01 -6.44 -20.44
C VAL A 347 8.38 -6.97 -21.71
N GLU A 348 8.09 -6.06 -22.63
CA GLU A 348 7.57 -6.40 -23.96
C GLU A 348 8.71 -6.71 -24.95
N GLU A 349 8.40 -7.47 -26.00
CA GLU A 349 9.31 -7.66 -27.14
C GLU A 349 9.71 -6.30 -27.76
N HIS A 350 8.76 -5.37 -27.77
CA HIS A 350 8.93 -4.00 -28.27
C HIS A 350 8.57 -2.97 -27.20
N PRO A 351 9.45 -1.98 -26.93
CA PRO A 351 9.21 -0.97 -25.90
C PRO A 351 8.14 0.09 -26.27
N GLU A 352 7.67 0.12 -27.51
CA GLU A 352 6.56 0.99 -27.92
C GLU A 352 5.26 0.17 -28.00
N PRO A 353 4.11 0.70 -27.55
CA PRO A 353 2.85 0.02 -27.73
C PRO A 353 2.56 -0.12 -29.22
N ASP A 354 2.36 -1.35 -29.69
CA ASP A 354 1.94 -1.62 -31.07
C ASP A 354 0.63 -0.86 -31.34
N TRP A 355 0.73 0.27 -32.03
CA TRP A 355 -0.40 0.85 -32.73
C TRP A 355 -0.71 -0.08 -33.90
N TYR A 356 -1.48 -1.13 -33.64
CA TYR A 356 -2.05 -1.97 -34.68
C TYR A 356 -2.76 -1.08 -35.72
N TYR A 357 -2.22 -1.04 -36.94
CA TYR A 357 -2.85 -0.44 -38.12
C TYR A 357 -3.60 -1.47 -38.94
#